data_AF-A0A5N7ZD99-F1
#
_entry.id   AF-A0A5N7ZD99-F1
#
_cell.length_a   1.000
_cell.length_b   1.000
_cell.length_c   1.000
_cell.angle_alpha   90.00
_cell.angle_beta   90.00
_cell.angle_gamma   90.00
#
_symmetry.space_group_name_H-M   'P 1'
#
loop_
_entity.id
_entity.type
_entity.pdbx_description
1 polymer ?
#
loop_
_entity_poly.entity_id
_entity_poly.type
_entity_poly.pdbx_seq_one_letter_code
_entity_poly.pdbx_strand_id
1 'polypeptide(L)' 'RLASVRKGDTIVTGGRSEIFPENIPIGTIDKVYIDKATNYYTLNVRLFNDMTNLGHVYVIENLKKQEIQKLEEETKNE' A
#
# COMPACT_ATOMS: atom_id res chain seq x y z
N ARG A 1 -12.95 -4.37 16.20
CA ARG A 1 -13.64 -5.25 15.21
C ARG A 1 -12.61 -5.58 14.14
N LEU A 2 -12.24 -6.85 13.95
CA LEU A 2 -11.35 -7.25 12.86
C LEU A 2 -12.07 -6.99 11.53
N ALA A 3 -11.37 -6.41 10.56
CA ALA A 3 -11.92 -6.18 9.23
C ALA A 3 -12.18 -7.54 8.56
N SER A 4 -13.35 -7.71 7.94
CA SER A 4 -13.61 -8.91 7.13
C SER A 4 -12.86 -8.75 5.82
N VAL A 5 -11.95 -9.67 5.54
CA VAL A 5 -11.16 -9.69 4.30
C VAL A 5 -11.51 -10.96 3.53
N ARG A 6 -11.78 -10.83 2.23
CA ARG A 6 -12.26 -11.92 1.39
C ARG A 6 -11.53 -11.96 0.04
N LYS A 7 -11.47 -13.16 -0.53
CA LYS A 7 -10.98 -13.35 -1.91
C LYS A 7 -11.84 -12.52 -2.86
N GLY A 8 -11.20 -11.77 -3.76
CA GLY A 8 -11.85 -10.88 -4.71
C GLY A 8 -11.96 -9.42 -4.25
N ASP A 9 -11.68 -9.11 -2.98
CA ASP A 9 -11.64 -7.71 -2.54
C ASP A 9 -10.52 -6.96 -3.28
N THR A 10 -10.76 -5.68 -3.56
CA THR A 10 -9.82 -4.80 -4.26
C THR A 10 -8.91 -4.08 -3.27
N ILE A 11 -7.63 -3.96 -3.62
CA ILE A 11 -6.62 -3.29 -2.83
C ILE A 11 -6.21 -1.98 -3.53
N VAL A 12 -6.22 -0.90 -2.75
CA VAL A 12 -5.77 0.43 -3.17
C VAL A 12 -4.75 0.99 -2.18
N THR A 13 -3.94 1.95 -2.60
CA THR A 13 -3.01 2.66 -1.71
C THR A 13 -3.78 3.50 -0.68
N GLY A 14 -3.36 3.44 0.59
CA GLY A 14 -4.06 4.09 1.71
C GLY A 14 -3.55 5.48 2.11
N GLY A 15 -2.66 6.11 1.32
CA GLY A 15 -2.20 7.49 1.56
C GLY A 15 -1.25 7.71 2.74
N ARG A 16 -0.97 6.69 3.55
CA ARG A 16 -0.04 6.75 4.68
C ARG A 16 1.43 6.64 4.30
N SER A 17 1.74 6.49 3.02
CA SER A 17 3.11 6.40 2.53
C SER A 17 3.55 7.76 2.00
N GLU A 18 4.78 8.17 2.30
CA GLU A 18 5.42 9.33 1.65
C GLU A 18 5.68 9.13 0.15
N ILE A 19 5.56 7.88 -0.33
CA ILE A 19 5.98 7.46 -1.68
C ILE A 19 4.79 7.37 -2.63
N PHE A 20 3.66 6.83 -2.18
CA PHE A 20 2.47 6.66 -3.01
C PHE A 20 1.30 7.51 -2.50
N PRO A 21 0.63 8.28 -3.37
CA PRO A 21 -0.62 8.94 -3.01
C PRO A 21 -1.70 7.89 -2.76
N GLU A 22 -2.79 8.31 -2.13
CA GLU A 22 -3.96 7.45 -1.90
C GLU A 22 -4.71 7.09 -3.19
N ASN A 23 -5.50 6.01 -3.12
CA ASN A 23 -6.44 5.58 -4.14
C ASN A 23 -5.85 5.10 -5.48
N ILE A 24 -4.60 4.67 -5.51
CA ILE A 24 -4.03 3.96 -6.66
C ILE A 24 -4.42 2.48 -6.58
N PRO A 25 -5.04 1.90 -7.63
CA PRO A 25 -5.40 0.48 -7.66
C PRO A 25 -4.17 -0.41 -7.81
N ILE A 26 -4.07 -1.43 -6.96
CA ILE A 26 -2.95 -2.38 -6.96
C ILE A 26 -3.39 -3.71 -7.57
N GLY A 27 -4.50 -4.28 -7.07
CA GLY A 27 -4.94 -5.61 -7.48
C GLY A 27 -6.11 -6.15 -6.67
N THR A 28 -6.31 -7.46 -6.76
CA THR A 28 -7.35 -8.20 -6.04
C THR A 28 -6.75 -9.30 -5.18
N ILE A 29 -7.42 -9.62 -4.07
CA ILE A 29 -7.00 -10.72 -3.20
C ILE A 29 -7.24 -12.07 -3.89
N ASP A 30 -6.16 -12.85 -4.06
CA ASP A 30 -6.22 -14.22 -4.57
C ASP A 30 -6.37 -15.25 -3.45
N LYS A 31 -5.57 -15.10 -2.37
CA LYS A 31 -5.60 -16.00 -1.19
C LYS A 31 -5.40 -15.21 0.10
N VAL A 32 -6.08 -15.66 1.15
CA VAL A 32 -5.98 -15.12 2.51
C VAL A 32 -5.40 -16.20 3.41
N TYR A 33 -4.30 -15.88 4.09
CA TYR A 33 -3.68 -16.72 5.11
C TYR A 33 -3.88 -16.03 6.46
N ILE A 34 -4.32 -16.81 7.45
CA ILE A 34 -4.58 -16.33 8.80
C ILE A 34 -3.58 -17.00 9.71
N ASP A 35 -2.68 -16.21 10.28
CA ASP A 35 -1.81 -16.70 11.35
C ASP A 35 -2.57 -16.65 12.67
N LYS A 36 -2.82 -17.84 13.23
CA LYS A 36 -3.55 -17.99 14.49
C LYS A 36 -2.75 -17.52 15.71
N ALA A 37 -1.42 -17.40 15.61
CA ALA A 37 -0.57 -16.96 16.70
C ALA A 37 -0.41 -15.44 16.76
N THR A 38 -0.32 -14.78 15.59
CA THR A 38 0.04 -13.35 15.52
C THR A 38 -1.13 -12.42 15.18
N ASN A 39 -2.32 -12.97 14.93
CA ASN A 39 -3.53 -12.21 14.56
C ASN A 39 -3.33 -11.31 13.32
N TYR A 40 -2.31 -11.60 12.51
CA TYR A 40 -2.05 -10.93 11.24
C TYR A 40 -2.64 -11.74 10.07
N TYR A 41 -3.03 -10.99 9.03
CA TYR A 41 -3.40 -11.56 7.74
C TYR A 41 -2.23 -11.44 6.78
N THR A 42 -1.88 -12.55 6.12
CA THR A 42 -1.01 -12.51 4.95
C THR A 42 -1.88 -12.71 3.72
N LEU A 43 -1.77 -11.81 2.75
CA LEU A 43 -2.62 -11.78 1.56
C LEU A 43 -1.76 -11.99 0.31
N ASN A 44 -2.11 -12.98 -0.50
CA ASN A 44 -1.59 -13.05 -1.86
C ASN A 44 -2.50 -12.22 -2.76
N VAL A 45 -1.88 -11.30 -3.51
CA VAL A 45 -2.57 -10.32 -4.33
C VAL A 45 -2.23 -10.57 -5.80
N ARG A 46 -3.27 -10.59 -6.65
CA ARG A 46 -3.12 -10.58 -8.10
C ARG A 46 -3.17 -9.14 -8.59
N LEU A 47 -2.06 -8.67 -9.16
CA LEU A 47 -1.95 -7.31 -9.68
C LEU A 47 -2.89 -7.09 -10.87
N PHE A 48 -3.44 -5.88 -11.00
CA PHE A 48 -4.21 -5.50 -12.19
C PHE A 48 -3.34 -5.24 -13.41
N ASN A 49 -2.13 -4.73 -13.18
CA ASN A 49 -1.18 -4.44 -14.23
C ASN A 49 -0.36 -5.69 -14.55
N ASP A 50 -0.24 -5.99 -15.85
CA ASP A 50 0.67 -7.00 -16.37
C ASP A 50 2.05 -6.35 -16.59
N MET A 51 3.01 -6.73 -15.74
CA MET A 51 4.37 -6.19 -15.79
C MET A 51 5.20 -6.71 -16.96
N THR A 52 4.71 -7.72 -17.71
CA THR A 52 5.43 -8.29 -18.87
C THR A 52 5.23 -7.47 -20.15
N ASN A 53 4.24 -6.57 -20.18
CA ASN A 53 3.88 -5.76 -21.34
C ASN A 53 3.81 -4.27 -20.97
N LEU A 54 4.91 -3.72 -20.48
CA LEU A 54 5.02 -2.29 -20.15
C LEU A 54 5.40 -1.47 -21.40
N GLY A 55 4.55 -0.51 -21.78
CA GLY A 55 4.85 0.49 -22.81
C GLY A 55 5.17 1.86 -22.22
N HIS A 56 4.18 2.50 -21.59
CA HIS A 56 4.32 3.83 -20.98
C HIS A 56 4.16 3.73 -19.46
N VAL A 57 4.97 4.49 -18.73
CA VAL A 57 4.96 4.54 -17.27
C VAL A 57 4.82 5.97 -16.78
N TYR A 58 4.25 6.13 -15.59
CA TYR A 58 4.19 7.39 -14.87
C TYR A 58 5.16 7.33 -13.69
N VAL A 59 5.97 8.39 -13.53
CA VAL A 59 6.82 8.57 -12.36
C VAL A 59 6.07 9.47 -11.39
N ILE A 60 5.93 9.01 -10.14
CA ILE A 60 5.28 9.76 -9.07
C ILE A 60 6.38 10.24 -8.12
N GLU A 61 6.47 11.55 -7.92
CA GLU A 61 7.42 12.18 -7.00
C GLU A 61 6.67 13.01 -5.97
N ASN A 62 7.02 12.82 -4.69
CA ASN A 62 6.50 13.65 -3.61
C ASN A 62 7.43 14.85 -3.38
N LEU A 63 7.05 16.00 -3.92
CA LEU A 63 7.82 17.24 -3.82
C LEU A 63 7.97 17.77 -2.38
N LYS A 64 7.10 17.37 -1.45
CA LYS A 64 7.11 17.81 -0.05
C LYS A 64 7.82 16.84 0.88
N LYS A 65 8.38 15.75 0.35
CA LYS A 65 9.00 14.70 1.14
C LYS A 65 10.09 15.23 2.08
N GLN A 66 10.96 16.11 1.61
CA GLN A 66 12.03 16.70 2.43
C GLN A 66 11.49 17.53 3.60
N GLU A 67 10.43 18.30 3.36
CA GLU A 67 9.80 19.13 4.40
C GLU A 67 9.12 18.26 5.46
N ILE A 68 8.41 17.21 5.04
CA ILE A 68 7.79 16.24 5.96
C ILE A 68 8.85 15.59 6.85
N GLN A 69 9.95 15.10 6.28
CA GLN A 69 11.03 14.48 7.04
C GLN A 69 11.65 15.42 8.06
N LYS A 70 11.89 16.68 7.67
CA LYS A 70 12.39 17.71 8.57
C LYS A 70 11.43 17.95 9.75
N LEU A 71 10.13 18.09 9.48
CA LEU A 71 9.12 18.30 10.53
C LEU A 71 8.98 17.08 11.47
N GLU A 72 9.11 15.86 10.94
CA GLU A 72 9.10 14.64 11.75
C GLU A 72 10.34 14.53 12.65
N GLU A 73 11.51 14.97 12.19
CA GLU A 73 12.72 15.01 13.00
C GLU A 73 12.64 16.06 14.12
N GLU A 74 12.08 17.23 13.81
CA GLU A 74 11.88 18.31 14.81
C GLU A 74 10.87 17.90 15.90
N THR A 75 9.84 17.13 15.55
CA THR A 75 8.78 16.70 16.48
C THR A 75 9.08 15.41 17.27
N LYS A 76 10.07 14.61 16.84
CA LYS A 76 10.48 13.37 17.55
C LYS A 76 11.25 13.58 18.84
N ASN A 77 11.72 14.80 19.11
CA ASN A 77 12.54 15.13 20.29
C ASN A 77 11.72 15.69 21.47
N GLU A 78 10.40 15.52 21.48
CA GLU A 78 9.52 15.69 22.66
C GLU A 78 9.07 14.33 23.23
#